data_AF-A0A523X3H3-F1
#
_entry.id   AF-A0A523X3H3-F1
#
_cell.length_a   1.000
_cell.length_b   1.000
_cell.length_c   1.000
_cell.angle_alpha   90.00
_cell.angle_beta   90.00
_cell.angle_gamma   90.00
#
_symmetry.space_group_name_H-M   'P 1'
#
loop_
_entity.id
_entity.type
_entity.pdbx_description
1 polymer ?
#
loop_
_entity_poly.entity_id
_entity_poly.type
_entity_poly.pdbx_seq_one_letter_code
_entity_poly.pdbx_strand_id
1 'polypeptide(L)'
;MAKFLYLANPAKIKSFLAKIQSIGIPTKLTIKEIEGYGFKSKNDRQLLTLMKALDFVSADGKPTEKWKNYRDKKKAGRVLAEEIRKHFAELFNTYPNAHEESNQTIKDFFRAKTEVGPNARKYMLTTFNALKELADFKAEKPPEDKPAIQKEKIEPEIPGEETPSILPPPSIHIDLQIHISPEAKLDQIDKIFESMAKHLKDFYRPQKAK
;
A
#
# COMPACT_ATOMS: atom_id res chain seq x y z
N MET A 1 22.45 7.37 -13.02
CA MET A 1 21.06 6.93 -13.32
C MET A 1 20.13 8.09 -13.01
N ALA A 2 18.99 8.22 -13.71
CA ALA A 2 18.02 9.28 -13.41
C ALA A 2 17.54 9.14 -11.96
N LYS A 3 17.76 10.19 -11.17
CA LYS A 3 17.41 10.27 -9.74
C LYS A 3 15.92 10.05 -9.49
N PHE A 4 15.09 10.45 -10.44
CA PHE A 4 13.64 10.23 -10.45
C PHE A 4 13.28 9.46 -11.71
N LEU A 5 12.57 8.34 -11.55
CA LEU A 5 12.14 7.55 -12.70
C LEU A 5 10.95 8.20 -13.41
N TYR A 6 10.90 8.00 -14.72
CA TYR A 6 9.82 8.48 -15.56
C TYR A 6 9.46 7.46 -16.63
N LEU A 7 8.18 7.43 -16.97
CA LEU A 7 7.65 6.61 -18.05
C LEU A 7 7.13 7.50 -19.17
N ALA A 8 7.41 7.10 -20.41
CA ALA A 8 6.87 7.77 -21.58
C ALA A 8 5.33 7.66 -21.66
N ASN A 9 4.75 6.60 -21.08
CA ASN A 9 3.30 6.39 -21.01
C ASN A 9 2.84 6.09 -19.56
N PRO A 10 2.50 7.12 -18.77
CA PRO A 10 2.04 6.95 -17.39
C PRO A 10 0.70 6.21 -17.25
N ALA A 11 -0.14 6.19 -18.29
CA ALA A 11 -1.41 5.45 -18.24
C ALA A 11 -1.16 3.94 -18.04
N LYS A 12 -0.04 3.43 -18.55
CA LYS A 12 0.39 2.04 -18.35
C LYS A 12 0.72 1.73 -16.91
N ILE A 13 1.13 2.70 -16.10
CA ILE A 13 1.35 2.51 -14.65
C ILE A 13 0.03 2.10 -14.00
N LYS A 14 -1.05 2.85 -14.28
CA LYS A 14 -2.37 2.56 -13.71
C LYS A 14 -2.87 1.19 -14.12
N SER A 15 -2.79 0.87 -15.42
CA SER A 15 -3.20 -0.44 -15.93
C SER A 15 -2.36 -1.58 -15.34
N PHE A 16 -1.05 -1.39 -15.18
CA PHE A 16 -0.14 -2.41 -14.66
C PHE A 16 -0.39 -2.65 -13.17
N LEU A 17 -0.48 -1.58 -12.37
CA LEU A 17 -0.80 -1.67 -10.96
C LEU A 17 -2.18 -2.31 -10.71
N ALA A 18 -3.19 -1.97 -11.52
CA ALA A 18 -4.49 -2.66 -11.47
C ALA A 18 -4.35 -4.15 -11.82
N LYS A 19 -3.51 -4.49 -12.81
CA LYS A 19 -3.25 -5.88 -13.19
C LYS A 19 -2.61 -6.67 -12.05
N ILE A 20 -1.67 -6.09 -11.29
CA ILE A 20 -1.02 -6.73 -10.12
C ILE A 20 -2.05 -7.23 -9.11
N GLN A 21 -3.12 -6.47 -8.87
CA GLN A 21 -4.17 -6.86 -7.93
C GLN A 21 -4.96 -8.09 -8.40
N SER A 22 -5.04 -8.32 -9.72
CA SER A 22 -5.82 -9.40 -10.32
C SER A 22 -5.00 -10.65 -10.70
N ILE A 23 -3.68 -10.57 -10.75
CA ILE A 23 -2.80 -11.71 -11.12
C ILE A 23 -2.18 -12.37 -9.90
N GLY A 24 -1.74 -13.63 -10.03
CA GLY A 24 -0.90 -14.31 -9.04
C GLY A 24 0.41 -13.56 -8.75
N ILE A 25 1.10 -13.91 -7.64
CA ILE A 25 2.46 -13.40 -7.40
C ILE A 25 3.39 -14.21 -8.31
N PRO A 26 4.10 -13.58 -9.26
CA PRO A 26 5.04 -14.30 -10.10
C PRO A 26 6.28 -14.72 -9.30
N THR A 27 6.95 -15.78 -9.72
CA THR A 27 8.24 -16.18 -9.13
C THR A 27 9.30 -15.10 -9.33
N LYS A 28 9.28 -14.42 -10.48
CA LYS A 28 10.17 -13.32 -10.84
C LYS A 28 9.51 -12.43 -11.88
N LEU A 29 9.40 -11.13 -11.61
CA LEU A 29 8.99 -10.14 -12.59
C LEU A 29 10.14 -9.89 -13.57
N THR A 30 9.92 -10.25 -14.83
CA THR A 30 10.85 -10.02 -15.94
C THR A 30 10.15 -9.25 -17.07
N ILE A 31 10.92 -8.81 -18.07
CA ILE A 31 10.33 -8.21 -19.28
C ILE A 31 9.35 -9.20 -19.95
N LYS A 32 9.68 -10.50 -20.00
CA LYS A 32 8.79 -11.53 -20.57
C LYS A 32 7.48 -11.65 -19.80
N GLU A 33 7.50 -11.57 -18.48
CA GLU A 33 6.28 -11.55 -17.66
C GLU A 33 5.41 -10.33 -17.96
N ILE A 34 6.04 -9.15 -18.03
CA ILE A 34 5.35 -7.89 -18.37
C ILE A 34 4.68 -7.99 -19.75
N GLU A 35 5.40 -8.53 -20.74
CA GLU A 35 4.86 -8.80 -22.08
C GLU A 35 3.68 -9.80 -22.03
N GLY A 36 3.81 -10.85 -21.21
CA GLY A 36 2.76 -11.84 -20.95
C GLY A 36 1.50 -11.27 -20.30
N TYR A 37 1.63 -10.21 -19.50
CA TYR A 37 0.48 -9.51 -18.91
C TYR A 37 -0.21 -8.54 -19.86
N GLY A 38 0.29 -8.39 -21.11
CA GLY A 38 -0.27 -7.55 -22.16
C GLY A 38 0.48 -6.24 -22.41
N PHE A 39 1.66 -6.06 -21.81
CA PHE A 39 2.47 -4.84 -21.93
C PHE A 39 3.68 -5.07 -22.85
N LYS A 40 3.42 -5.09 -24.16
CA LYS A 40 4.39 -5.53 -25.19
C LYS A 40 5.25 -4.40 -25.79
N SER A 41 5.01 -3.14 -25.45
CA SER A 41 5.74 -2.04 -26.07
C SER A 41 7.14 -1.87 -25.48
N LYS A 42 8.06 -1.29 -26.25
CA LYS A 42 9.42 -0.98 -25.77
C LYS A 42 9.40 -0.07 -24.54
N ASN A 43 8.43 0.84 -24.45
CA ASN A 43 8.26 1.76 -23.32
C ASN A 43 7.72 1.04 -22.08
N ASP A 44 6.95 -0.04 -22.24
CA ASP A 44 6.44 -0.83 -21.10
C ASP A 44 7.57 -1.49 -20.31
N ARG A 45 8.75 -1.70 -20.90
CA ARG A 45 9.93 -2.21 -20.20
C ARG A 45 10.34 -1.32 -19.02
N GLN A 46 10.00 -0.03 -19.06
CA GLN A 46 10.23 0.90 -17.96
C GLN A 46 9.39 0.58 -16.71
N LEU A 47 8.29 -0.18 -16.84
CA LEU A 47 7.50 -0.65 -15.70
C LEU A 47 8.35 -1.54 -14.78
N LEU A 48 9.23 -2.38 -15.34
CA LEU A 48 10.14 -3.19 -14.53
C LEU A 48 11.06 -2.31 -13.69
N THR A 49 11.65 -1.29 -14.31
CA THR A 49 12.54 -0.35 -13.63
C THR A 49 11.79 0.41 -12.53
N LEU A 50 10.56 0.82 -12.81
CA LEU A 50 9.70 1.49 -11.83
C LEU A 50 9.38 0.60 -10.62
N MET A 51 8.98 -0.64 -10.86
CA MET A 51 8.68 -1.59 -9.77
C MET A 51 9.89 -1.89 -8.91
N LYS A 52 11.09 -1.91 -9.50
CA LYS A 52 12.34 -2.04 -8.74
C LYS A 52 12.62 -0.82 -7.89
N ALA A 53 12.43 0.39 -8.41
CA ALA A 53 12.73 1.61 -7.68
C ALA A 53 11.71 1.97 -6.59
N LEU A 54 10.50 1.45 -6.69
CA LEU A 54 9.49 1.50 -5.63
C LEU A 54 9.58 0.29 -4.68
N ASP A 55 10.64 -0.52 -4.78
CA ASP A 55 10.87 -1.73 -3.98
C ASP A 55 9.75 -2.78 -3.98
N PHE A 56 8.81 -2.70 -4.93
CA PHE A 56 7.83 -3.77 -5.16
C PHE A 56 8.50 -5.07 -5.60
N VAL A 57 9.68 -4.93 -6.20
CA VAL A 57 10.46 -6.02 -6.75
C VAL A 57 11.94 -5.80 -6.43
N SER A 58 12.65 -6.84 -6.03
CA SER A 58 14.08 -6.77 -5.76
C SER A 58 14.91 -6.50 -7.02
N ALA A 59 16.20 -6.20 -6.86
CA ALA A 59 17.14 -6.07 -7.97
C ALA A 59 17.12 -7.29 -8.91
N ASP A 60 16.95 -8.49 -8.34
CA ASP A 60 16.85 -9.76 -9.07
C ASP A 60 15.50 -10.00 -9.72
N GLY A 61 14.52 -9.12 -9.57
CA GLY A 61 13.18 -9.30 -10.13
C GLY A 61 12.23 -10.08 -9.22
N LYS A 62 12.58 -10.43 -7.98
CA LYS A 62 11.68 -11.18 -7.09
C LYS A 62 10.67 -10.23 -6.44
N PRO A 63 9.35 -10.49 -6.46
CA PRO A 63 8.38 -9.68 -5.73
C PRO A 63 8.67 -9.63 -4.24
N THR A 64 8.60 -8.44 -3.65
CA THR A 64 8.82 -8.22 -2.22
C THR A 64 7.52 -8.36 -1.43
N GLU A 65 7.60 -8.20 -0.11
CA GLU A 65 6.40 -8.13 0.73
C GLU A 65 5.46 -6.97 0.33
N LYS A 66 6.02 -5.85 -0.14
CA LYS A 66 5.26 -4.70 -0.64
C LYS A 66 4.35 -5.07 -1.81
N TRP A 67 4.83 -5.92 -2.73
CA TRP A 67 3.99 -6.47 -3.80
C TRP A 67 2.80 -7.25 -3.25
N LYS A 68 3.05 -8.11 -2.24
CA LYS A 68 1.98 -8.92 -1.62
C LYS A 68 0.95 -8.02 -0.94
N ASN A 69 1.42 -7.05 -0.15
CA ASN A 69 0.56 -6.10 0.55
C ASN A 69 -0.23 -5.21 -0.43
N TYR A 70 0.35 -4.86 -1.57
CA TYR A 70 -0.35 -4.09 -2.60
C TYR A 70 -1.48 -4.85 -3.30
N ARG A 71 -1.44 -6.17 -3.32
CA ARG A 71 -2.55 -6.97 -3.85
C ARG A 71 -3.81 -6.88 -2.99
N ASP A 72 -3.64 -6.63 -1.69
CA ASP A 72 -4.76 -6.33 -0.80
C ASP A 72 -5.25 -4.90 -1.06
N LYS A 73 -6.43 -4.76 -1.66
CA LYS A 73 -7.03 -3.47 -2.01
C LYS A 73 -7.17 -2.52 -0.82
N LYS A 74 -7.34 -3.05 0.39
CA LYS A 74 -7.44 -2.24 1.62
C LYS A 74 -6.09 -1.62 2.00
N LYS A 75 -4.98 -2.29 1.66
CA LYS A 75 -3.61 -1.85 1.97
C LYS A 75 -2.92 -1.17 0.78
N ALA A 76 -3.41 -1.39 -0.45
CA ALA A 76 -2.77 -0.98 -1.69
C ALA A 76 -2.43 0.50 -1.75
N GLY A 77 -3.41 1.37 -1.46
CA GLY A 77 -3.21 2.83 -1.50
C GLY A 77 -2.12 3.28 -0.53
N ARG A 78 -2.14 2.75 0.70
CA ARG A 78 -1.18 3.06 1.74
C ARG A 78 0.23 2.57 1.40
N VAL A 79 0.37 1.31 0.99
CA VAL A 79 1.66 0.74 0.58
C VAL A 79 2.27 1.56 -0.54
N LEU A 80 1.46 1.95 -1.53
CA LEU A 80 1.94 2.78 -2.63
C LEU A 80 2.33 4.18 -2.17
N ALA A 81 1.57 4.81 -1.28
CA ALA A 81 1.89 6.13 -0.71
C ALA A 81 3.23 6.12 0.04
N GLU A 82 3.49 5.09 0.85
CA GLU A 82 4.74 4.92 1.58
C GLU A 82 5.93 4.79 0.61
N GLU A 83 5.80 4.00 -0.46
CA GLU A 83 6.86 3.83 -1.45
C GLU A 83 7.07 5.08 -2.33
N ILE A 84 6.01 5.82 -2.64
CA ILE A 84 6.12 7.12 -3.30
C ILE A 84 6.86 8.12 -2.39
N ARG A 85 6.50 8.20 -1.10
CA ARG A 85 7.19 9.07 -0.13
C ARG A 85 8.67 8.74 -0.03
N LYS A 86 9.05 7.45 -0.03
CA LYS A 86 10.44 7.00 -0.02
C LYS A 86 11.18 7.36 -1.31
N HIS A 87 10.62 7.00 -2.47
CA HIS A 87 11.29 7.25 -3.75
C HIS A 87 11.43 8.74 -4.07
N PHE A 88 10.42 9.54 -3.71
CA PHE A 88 10.41 10.99 -3.88
C PHE A 88 10.74 11.73 -2.56
N ALA A 89 11.54 11.15 -1.67
CA ALA A 89 11.84 11.73 -0.36
C ALA A 89 12.29 13.20 -0.43
N GLU A 90 13.14 13.58 -1.40
CA GLU A 90 13.55 14.99 -1.55
C GLU A 90 12.41 15.94 -1.92
N LEU A 91 11.42 15.45 -2.67
CA LEU A 91 10.23 16.22 -3.00
C LEU A 91 9.39 16.43 -1.75
N PHE A 92 9.14 15.37 -0.96
CA PHE A 92 8.37 15.48 0.28
C PHE A 92 9.10 16.24 1.39
N ASN A 93 10.44 16.21 1.41
CA ASN A 93 11.24 17.04 2.32
C ASN A 93 11.17 18.53 1.97
N THR A 94 11.00 18.86 0.68
CA THR A 94 10.85 20.26 0.24
C THR A 94 9.39 20.72 0.36
N TYR A 95 8.45 19.84 0.03
CA TYR A 95 7.01 20.06 0.09
C TYR A 95 6.36 18.92 0.88
N PRO A 96 6.13 19.07 2.20
CA PRO A 96 5.54 18.03 3.03
C PRO A 96 4.23 17.46 2.47
N ASN A 97 3.43 18.32 1.84
CA ASN A 97 2.19 17.96 1.15
C ASN A 97 2.35 17.93 -0.38
N ALA A 98 3.46 17.42 -0.90
CA ALA A 98 3.72 17.32 -2.35
C ALA A 98 2.60 16.64 -3.16
N HIS A 99 1.78 15.82 -2.50
CA HIS A 99 0.62 15.20 -3.12
C HIS A 99 -0.53 16.21 -3.39
N GLU A 100 -0.62 17.29 -2.63
CA GLU A 100 -1.62 18.35 -2.81
C GLU A 100 -1.08 19.54 -3.63
N GLU A 101 0.23 19.58 -3.86
CA GLU A 101 0.89 20.63 -4.63
C GLU A 101 0.47 20.70 -6.10
N SER A 102 0.64 21.91 -6.66
CA SER A 102 0.33 22.17 -8.06
C SER A 102 1.32 21.46 -9.01
N ASN A 103 0.84 21.10 -10.20
CA ASN A 103 1.69 20.55 -11.25
C ASN A 103 2.88 21.45 -11.61
N GLN A 104 2.72 22.77 -11.48
CA GLN A 104 3.77 23.74 -11.76
C GLN A 104 4.85 23.68 -10.67
N THR A 105 4.47 23.66 -9.39
CA THR A 105 5.38 23.50 -8.24
C THR A 105 6.23 22.25 -8.38
N ILE A 106 5.60 21.10 -8.63
CA ILE A 106 6.29 19.81 -8.79
C ILE A 106 7.24 19.82 -9.99
N LYS A 107 6.85 20.47 -11.10
CA LYS A 107 7.69 20.61 -12.29
C LYS A 107 8.90 21.50 -12.05
N ASP A 108 8.74 22.60 -11.32
CA ASP A 108 9.81 23.51 -10.97
C ASP A 108 10.80 22.87 -10.01
N PHE A 109 10.32 22.05 -9.06
CA PHE A 109 11.16 21.17 -8.26
C PHE A 109 12.03 20.24 -9.11
N PHE A 110 11.42 19.50 -10.05
CA PHE A 110 12.18 18.63 -10.95
C PHE A 110 13.17 19.42 -11.81
N ARG A 111 12.83 20.64 -12.24
CA ARG A 111 13.76 21.52 -12.95
C ARG A 111 14.96 21.92 -12.10
N ALA A 112 14.76 22.21 -10.81
CA ALA A 112 15.83 22.58 -9.90
C ALA A 112 16.71 21.39 -9.47
N LYS A 113 16.15 20.17 -9.43
CA LYS A 113 16.83 18.97 -8.93
C LYS A 113 17.36 18.02 -10.02
N THR A 114 17.07 18.29 -11.30
CA THR A 114 17.49 17.44 -12.41
C THR A 114 17.97 18.24 -13.62
N GLU A 115 18.98 17.72 -14.31
CA GLU A 115 19.54 18.32 -15.54
C GLU A 115 18.92 17.73 -16.81
N VAL A 116 17.80 17.00 -16.70
CA VAL A 116 17.18 16.33 -17.85
C VAL A 116 16.39 17.32 -18.71
N GLY A 117 16.21 17.01 -19.99
CA GLY A 117 15.44 17.86 -20.92
C GLY A 117 13.96 18.05 -20.54
N PRO A 118 13.28 19.05 -21.14
CA PRO A 118 11.89 19.41 -20.80
C PRO A 118 10.89 18.26 -20.95
N ASN A 119 11.07 17.38 -21.94
CA ASN A 119 10.23 16.21 -22.14
C ASN A 119 10.38 15.18 -21.02
N ALA A 120 11.61 14.90 -20.58
CA ALA A 120 11.86 13.99 -19.45
C ALA A 120 11.24 14.54 -18.16
N ARG A 121 11.35 15.84 -17.89
CA ARG A 121 10.68 16.48 -16.74
C ARG A 121 9.16 16.37 -16.82
N LYS A 122 8.57 16.55 -18.00
CA LYS A 122 7.13 16.34 -18.22
C LYS A 122 6.75 14.90 -17.86
N TYR A 123 7.52 13.91 -18.28
CA TYR A 123 7.28 12.51 -17.92
C TYR A 123 7.47 12.22 -16.44
N MET A 124 8.42 12.86 -15.75
CA MET A 124 8.58 12.74 -14.29
C MET A 124 7.32 13.23 -13.57
N LEU A 125 6.82 14.42 -13.94
CA LEU A 125 5.58 14.98 -13.38
C LEU A 125 4.38 14.05 -13.61
N THR A 126 4.18 13.59 -14.84
CA THR A 126 3.02 12.76 -15.15
C THR A 126 3.13 11.35 -14.54
N THR A 127 4.34 10.83 -14.36
CA THR A 127 4.60 9.58 -13.61
C THR A 127 4.24 9.76 -12.14
N PHE A 128 4.71 10.84 -11.51
CA PHE A 128 4.37 11.17 -10.12
C PHE A 128 2.86 11.30 -9.94
N ASN A 129 2.16 12.04 -10.82
CA ASN A 129 0.72 12.19 -10.74
C ASN A 129 -0.03 10.87 -10.91
N ALA A 130 0.39 10.02 -11.86
CA ALA A 130 -0.25 8.71 -12.07
C ALA A 130 -0.10 7.78 -10.85
N LEU A 131 1.05 7.84 -10.17
CA LEU A 131 1.28 7.09 -8.93
C LEU A 131 0.46 7.68 -7.78
N LYS A 132 0.48 9.01 -7.64
CA LYS A 132 -0.22 9.76 -6.61
C LYS A 132 -1.72 9.48 -6.62
N GLU A 133 -2.34 9.48 -7.79
CA GLU A 133 -3.79 9.26 -7.94
C GLU A 133 -4.26 7.87 -7.47
N LEU A 134 -3.34 6.90 -7.36
CA LEU A 134 -3.64 5.54 -6.89
C LEU A 134 -3.26 5.33 -5.41
N ALA A 135 -2.55 6.27 -4.83
CA ALA A 135 -2.00 6.18 -3.50
C ALA A 135 -2.91 6.88 -2.49
N ASP A 136 -2.97 6.33 -1.28
CA ASP A 136 -3.70 6.89 -0.16
C ASP A 136 -2.72 7.54 0.82
N PHE A 137 -2.54 8.85 0.68
CA PHE A 137 -1.69 9.65 1.56
C PHE A 137 -2.40 10.09 2.85
N LYS A 138 -3.73 9.92 2.97
CA LYS A 138 -4.50 10.30 4.17
C LYS A 138 -4.50 9.22 5.24
N ALA A 139 -4.08 8.01 4.91
CA ALA A 139 -3.87 6.91 5.86
C ALA A 139 -2.61 7.13 6.75
N GLU A 140 -2.47 8.33 7.34
CA GLU A 140 -1.21 8.88 7.89
C GLU A 140 -0.62 8.20 9.13
N LYS A 141 -1.14 7.07 9.62
CA LYS A 141 -0.42 6.31 10.66
C LYS A 141 -0.42 4.82 10.40
N PRO A 142 0.75 4.19 10.30
CA PRO A 142 0.86 2.76 10.59
C PRO A 142 0.33 2.53 12.00
N PRO A 143 -0.47 1.47 12.25
CA PRO A 143 -0.16 0.69 13.43
C PRO A 143 1.33 0.37 13.29
N GLU A 144 2.16 0.86 14.19
CA GLU A 144 3.52 0.37 14.32
C GLU A 144 3.43 -1.15 14.46
N ASP A 145 3.66 -1.88 13.37
CA ASP A 145 4.21 -3.21 13.47
C ASP A 145 5.57 -3.01 14.13
N LYS A 146 5.57 -3.12 15.46
CA LYS A 146 6.78 -3.23 16.25
C LYS A 146 7.67 -4.24 15.55
N PRO A 147 8.94 -3.93 15.30
CA PRO A 147 9.82 -4.82 14.57
C PRO A 147 9.80 -6.16 15.28
N ALA A 148 9.38 -7.21 14.58
CA ALA A 148 9.71 -8.57 14.94
C ALA A 148 11.24 -8.63 14.92
N ILE A 149 11.85 -8.38 16.09
CA ILE A 149 13.25 -8.66 16.34
C ILE A 149 13.36 -10.17 16.15
N GLN A 150 13.82 -10.58 14.97
CA GLN A 150 14.39 -11.90 14.79
C GLN A 150 15.66 -11.91 15.64
N LYS A 151 15.50 -12.28 16.92
CA LYS A 151 16.62 -12.68 17.75
C LYS A 151 17.06 -14.03 17.23
N GLU A 152 18.05 -13.99 16.35
CA GLU A 152 18.95 -15.10 16.08
C GLU A 152 19.59 -15.48 17.44
N LYS A 153 19.03 -16.52 18.06
CA LYS A 153 19.50 -17.03 19.35
C LYS A 153 20.62 -18.03 19.05
N ILE A 154 21.85 -17.57 19.22
CA ILE A 154 23.00 -18.46 19.49
C ILE A 154 22.69 -19.17 20.81
N GLU A 155 22.71 -20.49 20.73
CA GLU A 155 22.57 -21.44 21.83
C GLU A 155 23.70 -21.23 22.86
N PRO A 156 23.38 -21.26 24.16
CA PRO A 156 23.73 -22.47 24.88
C PRO A 156 22.62 -23.00 25.77
N GLU A 157 22.60 -24.33 25.88
CA GLU A 157 21.80 -25.16 26.76
C GLU A 157 22.06 -24.85 28.24
N ILE A 158 20.99 -24.67 29.02
CA ILE A 158 20.84 -25.33 30.34
C ILE A 158 19.33 -25.44 30.70
N PRO A 159 18.89 -26.54 31.35
CA PRO A 159 17.48 -26.89 31.51
C PRO A 159 16.89 -26.48 32.87
N GLY A 160 15.61 -26.10 32.91
CA GLY A 160 14.87 -26.01 34.16
C GLY A 160 13.62 -25.14 34.13
N GLU A 161 12.49 -25.80 34.43
CA GLU A 161 11.22 -25.28 34.97
C GLU A 161 10.12 -24.79 34.00
N GLU A 162 9.08 -25.64 33.95
CA GLU A 162 7.79 -25.46 33.31
C GLU A 162 6.98 -24.36 34.01
N THR A 163 6.47 -23.40 33.24
CA THR A 163 5.31 -22.59 33.65
C THR A 163 4.24 -22.65 32.57
N PRO A 164 2.94 -22.67 32.95
CA PRO A 164 1.87 -23.00 32.03
C PRO A 164 1.64 -21.88 31.01
N SER A 165 1.68 -22.24 29.74
CA SER A 165 1.33 -21.37 28.61
C SER A 165 -0.13 -20.95 28.68
N ILE A 166 -0.38 -19.71 29.14
CA ILE A 166 -1.68 -19.06 29.01
C ILE A 166 -1.83 -18.63 27.55
N LEU A 167 -2.59 -19.41 26.77
CA LEU A 167 -3.07 -19.00 25.45
C LEU A 167 -3.88 -17.70 25.60
N PRO A 168 -3.62 -16.64 24.80
CA PRO A 168 -4.48 -15.47 24.80
C PRO A 168 -5.90 -15.88 24.36
N PRO A 169 -6.96 -15.34 24.98
CA PRO A 169 -8.32 -15.70 24.63
C PRO A 169 -8.61 -15.30 23.17
N PRO A 170 -9.45 -16.07 22.45
CA PRO A 170 -9.80 -15.74 21.07
C PRO A 170 -10.55 -14.40 21.02
N SER A 171 -10.03 -13.44 20.25
CA SER A 171 -10.68 -12.16 19.99
C SER A 171 -11.45 -12.22 18.67
N ILE A 172 -12.72 -11.83 18.69
CA ILE A 172 -13.60 -11.76 17.52
C ILE A 172 -13.77 -10.29 17.14
N HIS A 173 -13.45 -9.96 15.89
CA HIS A 173 -13.64 -8.64 15.30
C HIS A 173 -14.73 -8.74 14.22
N ILE A 174 -15.78 -7.92 14.33
CA ILE A 174 -16.93 -7.92 13.42
C ILE A 174 -17.07 -6.51 12.81
N ASP A 175 -16.90 -6.40 11.50
CA ASP A 175 -17.20 -5.19 10.73
C ASP A 175 -18.60 -5.30 10.10
N LEU A 176 -19.53 -4.40 10.47
CA LEU A 176 -20.89 -4.38 9.93
C LEU A 176 -21.13 -3.10 9.12
N GLN A 177 -21.45 -3.24 7.83
CA GLN A 177 -21.80 -2.12 6.95
C GLN A 177 -23.30 -2.14 6.66
N ILE A 178 -24.01 -1.13 7.16
CA ILE A 178 -25.48 -1.04 7.04
C ILE A 178 -25.82 -0.05 5.94
N HIS A 179 -26.62 -0.48 4.98
CA HIS A 179 -27.19 0.40 3.96
C HIS A 179 -28.62 0.74 4.36
N ILE A 180 -28.86 2.00 4.72
CA ILE A 180 -30.21 2.51 5.02
C ILE A 180 -30.71 3.22 3.76
N SER A 181 -31.80 2.72 3.19
CA SER A 181 -32.43 3.37 2.04
C SER A 181 -32.95 4.76 2.43
N PRO A 182 -32.84 5.77 1.55
CA PRO A 182 -33.30 7.13 1.83
C PRO A 182 -34.83 7.24 2.02
N GLU A 183 -35.57 6.21 1.64
CA GLU A 183 -37.03 6.09 1.81
C GLU A 183 -37.43 5.46 3.15
N ALA A 184 -36.46 5.06 3.98
CA ALA A 184 -36.72 4.39 5.25
C ALA A 184 -37.37 5.36 6.24
N LYS A 185 -38.46 4.92 6.86
CA LYS A 185 -39.13 5.66 7.94
C LYS A 185 -38.34 5.53 9.24
N LEU A 186 -38.46 6.51 10.13
CA LEU A 186 -37.78 6.54 11.44
C LEU A 186 -37.96 5.23 12.23
N ASP A 187 -39.19 4.71 12.30
CA ASP A 187 -39.53 3.46 12.99
C ASP A 187 -38.81 2.22 12.43
N GLN A 188 -38.48 2.22 11.14
CA GLN A 188 -37.75 1.12 10.51
C GLN A 188 -36.26 1.17 10.86
N ILE A 189 -35.69 2.37 10.99
CA ILE A 189 -34.32 2.59 11.43
C ILE A 189 -34.18 2.13 12.89
N ASP A 190 -35.11 2.53 13.75
CA ASP A 190 -35.11 2.15 15.17
C ASP A 190 -35.20 0.64 15.36
N LYS A 191 -36.05 -0.06 14.59
CA LYS A 191 -36.13 -1.53 14.59
C LYS A 191 -34.85 -2.22 14.14
N ILE A 192 -34.11 -1.66 13.19
CA ILE A 192 -32.81 -2.18 12.75
C ILE A 192 -31.81 -2.10 13.92
N PHE A 193 -31.75 -0.96 14.61
CA PHE A 193 -30.86 -0.78 15.76
C PHE A 193 -31.28 -1.62 16.97
N GLU A 194 -32.58 -1.77 17.23
CA GLU A 194 -33.10 -2.60 18.31
C GLU A 194 -32.79 -4.10 18.09
N SER A 195 -32.95 -4.58 16.85
CA SER A 195 -32.57 -5.94 16.46
C SER A 195 -31.07 -6.19 16.66
N MET A 196 -30.22 -5.25 16.24
CA MET A 196 -28.77 -5.35 16.46
C MET A 196 -28.40 -5.34 17.94
N ALA A 197 -29.01 -4.45 18.74
CA ALA A 197 -28.77 -4.40 20.17
C ALA A 197 -29.16 -5.72 20.85
N LYS A 198 -30.27 -6.35 20.42
CA LYS A 198 -30.71 -7.64 20.95
C LYS A 198 -29.76 -8.78 20.61
N HIS A 199 -29.23 -8.83 19.38
CA HIS A 199 -28.40 -9.94 18.90
C HIS A 199 -26.89 -9.76 19.15
N LEU A 200 -26.40 -8.52 19.30
CA LEU A 200 -24.99 -8.25 19.59
C LEU A 200 -24.67 -8.20 21.09
N LYS A 201 -25.67 -7.97 21.95
CA LYS A 201 -25.49 -7.92 23.41
C LYS A 201 -25.05 -9.26 23.99
N ASP A 202 -25.43 -10.38 23.38
CA ASP A 202 -25.00 -11.72 23.82
C ASP A 202 -23.49 -11.95 23.66
N PHE A 203 -22.82 -11.17 22.80
CA PHE A 203 -21.36 -11.22 22.62
C PHE A 203 -20.60 -10.37 23.66
N TYR A 204 -21.28 -9.46 24.37
CA TYR A 204 -20.67 -8.67 25.44
C TYR A 204 -20.91 -9.35 26.79
N ARG A 205 -20.07 -10.35 27.12
CA ARG A 205 -20.02 -10.92 28.47
C ARG A 205 -19.03 -10.08 29.29
N PRO A 206 -19.46 -9.22 30.22
CA PRO A 206 -18.51 -8.53 31.08
C PRO A 206 -17.77 -9.59 31.91
N GLN A 207 -16.45 -9.64 31.76
CA GLN A 207 -15.56 -10.37 32.66
C GLN A 207 -15.77 -9.76 34.06
N LYS A 208 -16.53 -10.45 34.93
CA LYS A 208 -16.63 -10.09 36.34
C LYS A 208 -15.25 -10.29 36.96
N ALA A 209 -14.61 -9.19 37.35
CA ALA A 209 -13.42 -9.23 38.19
C ALA A 209 -13.77 -9.98 39.49
N LYS A 210 -13.02 -11.05 39.77
CA LYS A 210 -12.97 -11.70 41.09
C LYS A 210 -11.86 -11.05 41.91
#